data_AF-X0SNX3-F1
#
_entry.id   AF-X0SNX3-F1
#
_cell.length_a   1.000
_cell.length_b   1.000
_cell.length_c   1.000
_cell.angle_alpha   90.00
_cell.angle_beta   90.00
_cell.angle_gamma   90.00
#
_symmetry.space_group_name_H-M   'P 1'
#
loop_
_entity.id
_entity.type
_entity.pdbx_description
1 polymer ?
#
loop_
_entity_poly.entity_id
_entity_poly.type
_entity_poly.pdbx_seq_one_letter_code
_entity_poly.pdbx_strand_id
1 'polypeptide(L)'
;VKDLGVTYGGYSCFIRLKFVRKGSNESKVFIIHAWHGAGASQTDGARLQRLTRLMGKMEADVYLMGHLHAITHIVVDRLKTVQGKIKSIPQIATITGSWLRTYAQGKPPCYGEEAGYSPSHIGCPTIIFNPFKDEIHYMV
;
A
#
# COMPACT_ATOMS: atom_id res chain seq x y z
N VAL A 1 -7.59 -3.00 23.82
CA VAL A 1 -7.91 -2.07 22.71
C VAL A 1 -9.40 -2.19 22.46
N LYS A 2 -10.16 -1.10 22.50
CA LYS A 2 -11.59 -1.14 22.14
C LYS A 2 -11.66 -1.45 20.64
N ASP A 3 -12.33 -2.53 20.30
CA ASP A 3 -12.61 -2.92 18.93
C ASP A 3 -13.39 -1.78 18.23
N LEU A 4 -13.16 -1.58 16.94
CA LEU A 4 -13.73 -0.44 16.18
C LEU A 4 -15.24 -0.59 15.94
N GLY A 5 -15.86 -1.69 16.40
CA GLY A 5 -17.29 -1.94 16.28
C GLY A 5 -17.74 -2.20 14.84
N VAL A 6 -16.82 -2.52 13.95
CA VAL A 6 -17.08 -2.80 12.53
C VAL A 6 -16.75 -4.25 12.23
N THR A 7 -17.53 -4.86 11.34
CA THR A 7 -17.30 -6.25 10.89
C THR A 7 -15.92 -6.39 10.26
N TYR A 8 -15.26 -7.52 10.52
CA TYR A 8 -13.99 -7.86 9.89
C TYR A 8 -14.11 -7.81 8.35
N GLY A 9 -13.33 -6.93 7.72
CA GLY A 9 -13.38 -6.65 6.28
C GLY A 9 -12.72 -7.69 5.38
N GLY A 10 -12.26 -8.82 5.93
CA GLY A 10 -11.58 -9.88 5.18
C GLY A 10 -10.06 -9.68 5.05
N TYR A 11 -9.45 -10.51 4.21
CA TYR A 11 -7.98 -10.59 4.06
C TYR A 11 -7.43 -9.78 2.89
N SER A 12 -8.25 -9.52 1.87
CA SER A 12 -7.93 -8.68 0.72
C SER A 12 -9.19 -8.07 0.13
N CYS A 13 -9.09 -6.89 -0.47
CA CYS A 13 -10.18 -6.24 -1.18
C CYS A 13 -9.69 -5.35 -2.34
N PHE A 14 -10.61 -5.04 -3.25
CA PHE A 14 -10.43 -3.97 -4.23
C PHE A 14 -11.29 -2.78 -3.82
N ILE A 15 -10.68 -1.60 -3.78
CA ILE A 15 -11.33 -0.33 -3.47
C ILE A 15 -11.35 0.50 -4.76
N ARG A 16 -12.55 0.91 -5.18
CA ARG A 16 -12.74 1.75 -6.37
C ARG A 16 -13.02 3.18 -5.93
N LEU A 17 -12.03 4.06 -6.11
CA LEU A 17 -12.17 5.48 -5.80
C LEU A 17 -12.57 6.24 -7.06
N LYS A 18 -13.79 6.78 -7.09
CA LYS A 18 -14.32 7.59 -8.19
C LYS A 18 -14.33 9.07 -7.82
N PHE A 19 -13.61 9.87 -8.58
CA PHE A 19 -13.59 11.32 -8.51
C PHE A 19 -14.46 11.90 -9.62
N VAL A 20 -15.33 12.85 -9.29
CA VAL A 20 -16.21 13.56 -10.25
C VAL A 20 -15.93 15.05 -10.14
N ARG A 21 -15.68 15.71 -11.27
CA ARG A 21 -15.43 17.16 -11.26
C ARG A 21 -16.75 17.90 -11.08
N LYS A 22 -16.83 18.77 -10.08
CA LYS A 22 -18.00 19.63 -9.88
C LYS A 22 -18.26 20.47 -11.14
N GLY A 23 -19.50 20.46 -11.64
CA GLY A 23 -19.92 21.22 -12.82
C GLY A 23 -19.44 20.66 -14.16
N SER A 24 -18.98 19.41 -14.21
CA SER A 24 -18.57 18.72 -15.44
C SER A 24 -18.99 17.25 -15.41
N ASN A 25 -19.10 16.63 -16.58
CA ASN A 25 -19.31 15.18 -16.72
C ASN A 25 -18.00 14.38 -16.64
N GLU A 26 -16.87 15.06 -16.42
CA GLU A 26 -15.56 14.42 -16.27
C GLU A 26 -15.49 13.62 -14.96
N SER A 27 -15.08 12.35 -15.07
CA SER A 27 -14.81 11.52 -13.90
C SER A 27 -13.57 10.66 -14.09
N LYS A 28 -12.88 10.38 -12.99
CA LYS A 28 -11.69 9.52 -12.94
C LYS A 28 -11.90 8.42 -11.90
N VAL A 29 -11.48 7.21 -12.23
CA VAL A 29 -11.50 6.07 -11.30
C VAL A 29 -10.07 5.60 -11.07
N PHE A 30 -9.72 5.38 -9.81
CA PHE A 30 -8.53 4.65 -9.39
C PHE A 30 -8.95 3.36 -8.68
N ILE A 31 -8.21 2.29 -8.97
CA ILE A 31 -8.39 0.99 -8.36
C ILE A 31 -7.25 0.78 -7.37
N ILE A 32 -7.58 0.52 -6.11
CA ILE A 32 -6.63 0.14 -5.07
C ILE A 32 -6.86 -1.34 -4.77
N HIS A 33 -5.79 -2.14 -4.77
CA HIS A 33 -5.82 -3.48 -4.20
C HIS A 33 -5.17 -3.44 -2.82
N ALA A 34 -5.92 -3.80 -1.79
CA ALA A 34 -5.42 -3.90 -0.42
C ALA A 34 -5.39 -5.37 0.01
N TRP A 35 -4.28 -5.80 0.59
CA TRP A 35 -4.09 -7.16 1.08
C TRP A 35 -3.35 -7.14 2.39
N HIS A 36 -3.80 -7.94 3.36
CA HIS A 36 -3.10 -8.07 4.64
C HIS A 36 -1.64 -8.46 4.43
N GLY A 37 -1.35 -9.32 3.44
CA GLY A 37 0.00 -9.80 3.19
C GLY A 37 0.23 -11.20 3.74
N ALA A 38 1.44 -11.70 3.52
CA ALA A 38 1.96 -12.95 4.08
C ALA A 38 3.47 -13.02 3.84
N GLY A 39 4.17 -13.86 4.60
CA GLY A 39 5.61 -14.12 4.46
C GLY A 39 6.43 -13.58 5.64
N ALA A 40 7.76 -13.63 5.52
CA ALA A 40 8.68 -13.24 6.59
C ALA A 40 9.87 -12.43 6.05
N SER A 41 9.65 -11.62 5.01
CA SER A 41 10.71 -10.86 4.34
C SER A 41 11.31 -9.79 5.25
N GLN A 42 12.55 -10.01 5.69
CA GLN A 42 13.29 -9.08 6.56
C GLN A 42 14.15 -8.07 5.79
N THR A 43 14.57 -8.39 4.57
CA THR A 43 15.40 -7.52 3.73
C THR A 43 14.57 -6.71 2.74
N ASP A 44 15.04 -5.50 2.41
CA ASP A 44 14.33 -4.62 1.47
C ASP A 44 14.21 -5.22 0.08
N GLY A 45 15.25 -5.92 -0.40
CA GLY A 45 15.18 -6.63 -1.69
C GLY A 45 14.08 -7.70 -1.71
N ALA A 46 13.91 -8.47 -0.64
CA ALA A 46 12.85 -9.48 -0.56
C ALA A 46 11.45 -8.84 -0.50
N ARG A 47 11.31 -7.70 0.19
CA ARG A 47 10.07 -6.91 0.27
C ARG A 47 9.70 -6.32 -1.09
N LEU A 48 10.65 -5.71 -1.79
CA LEU A 48 10.47 -5.19 -3.15
C LEU A 48 10.03 -6.29 -4.11
N GLN A 49 10.70 -7.44 -4.10
CA GLN A 49 10.31 -8.59 -4.92
C GLN A 49 8.88 -9.07 -4.63
N ARG A 50 8.44 -9.02 -3.37
CA ARG A 50 7.06 -9.35 -2.99
C ARG A 50 6.06 -8.37 -3.58
N LEU A 51 6.35 -7.06 -3.52
CA LEU A 51 5.52 -6.02 -4.13
C LEU A 51 5.45 -6.17 -5.65
N THR A 52 6.57 -6.38 -6.34
CA THR A 52 6.60 -6.62 -7.79
C THR A 52 5.74 -7.82 -8.19
N ARG A 53 5.81 -8.93 -7.44
CA ARG A 53 4.96 -10.10 -7.66
C ARG A 53 3.48 -9.82 -7.42
N LEU A 54 3.15 -8.95 -6.47
CA LEU A 54 1.78 -8.53 -6.20
C LEU A 54 1.23 -7.70 -7.38
N MET A 55 2.03 -6.75 -7.88
CA MET A 55 1.69 -5.93 -9.03
C MET A 55 1.44 -6.76 -10.30
N GLY A 56 2.22 -7.82 -10.51
CA GLY A 56 2.04 -8.72 -11.66
C GLY A 56 0.83 -9.66 -11.58
N LYS A 57 0.12 -9.73 -10.45
CA LYS A 57 -1.00 -10.67 -10.23
C LYS A 57 -2.37 -10.01 -10.21
N MET A 58 -2.44 -8.75 -9.79
CA MET A 58 -3.70 -8.03 -9.62
C MET A 58 -3.71 -6.79 -10.50
N GLU A 59 -4.86 -6.43 -11.07
CA GLU A 59 -4.97 -5.21 -11.87
C GLU A 59 -5.46 -4.04 -10.99
N ALA A 60 -4.54 -3.17 -10.59
CA ALA A 60 -4.82 -1.98 -9.80
C ALA A 60 -3.86 -0.83 -10.15
N ASP A 61 -4.22 0.40 -9.76
CA ASP A 61 -3.35 1.57 -9.87
C ASP A 61 -2.47 1.71 -8.61
N VAL A 62 -2.98 1.26 -7.46
CA VAL A 62 -2.27 1.25 -6.18
C VAL A 62 -2.38 -0.11 -5.50
N TYR A 63 -1.30 -0.59 -4.91
CA TYR A 63 -1.22 -1.86 -4.20
C TYR A 63 -0.75 -1.62 -2.76
N LEU A 64 -1.56 -2.03 -1.80
CA LEU A 64 -1.29 -1.91 -0.37
C LEU A 64 -1.09 -3.30 0.23
N MET A 65 0.02 -3.50 0.93
CA MET A 65 0.34 -4.74 1.63
C MET A 65 0.66 -4.46 3.11
N GLY A 66 0.04 -5.19 4.03
CA GLY A 66 0.39 -5.13 5.46
C GLY A 66 1.45 -6.16 5.86
N HIS A 67 1.26 -6.75 7.05
CA HIS A 67 1.92 -7.96 7.59
C HIS A 67 3.41 -7.81 7.95
N LEU A 68 4.23 -7.17 7.12
CA LEU A 68 5.69 -7.15 7.30
C LEU A 68 6.21 -6.04 8.23
N HIS A 69 5.32 -5.21 8.76
CA HIS A 69 5.61 -4.13 9.72
C HIS A 69 6.78 -3.21 9.30
N ALA A 70 6.85 -2.91 8.01
CA ALA A 70 7.87 -2.07 7.40
C ALA A 70 7.23 -1.09 6.42
N ILE A 71 7.93 -0.01 6.10
CA ILE A 71 7.57 0.86 4.97
C ILE A 71 8.57 0.58 3.85
N THR A 72 8.08 0.01 2.76
CA THR A 72 8.85 -0.25 1.55
C THR A 72 7.93 0.00 0.38
N HIS A 73 8.40 0.70 -0.64
CA HIS A 73 7.58 1.03 -1.79
C HIS A 73 8.35 0.91 -3.09
N ILE A 74 7.59 0.79 -4.16
CA ILE A 74 8.08 0.87 -5.53
C ILE A 74 7.04 1.63 -6.36
N VAL A 75 7.54 2.50 -7.24
CA VAL A 75 6.74 3.18 -8.26
C VAL A 75 7.22 2.67 -9.61
N VAL A 76 6.31 2.14 -10.40
CA VAL A 76 6.62 1.62 -11.74
C VAL A 76 5.62 2.21 -12.72
N ASP A 77 6.13 2.73 -13.82
CA ASP A 77 5.30 3.21 -14.92
C ASP A 77 4.78 2.03 -15.76
N ARG A 78 3.46 2.00 -15.97
CA ARG A 78 2.80 1.05 -16.86
C ARG A 78 2.21 1.76 -18.06
N LEU A 79 2.43 1.20 -19.25
CA LEU A 79 1.75 1.65 -20.45
C LEU A 79 0.28 1.21 -20.45
N LYS A 80 -0.62 2.14 -20.72
CA LYS A 80 -2.05 1.89 -20.91
C LYS A 80 -2.56 2.58 -22.16
N THR A 81 -3.51 1.96 -22.85
CA THR A 81 -4.25 2.60 -23.93
C THR A 81 -5.45 3.35 -23.36
N VAL A 82 -5.56 4.64 -23.67
CA VAL A 82 -6.68 5.49 -23.27
C VAL A 82 -7.19 6.17 -24.52
N GLN A 83 -8.41 5.83 -24.95
CA GLN A 83 -9.04 6.39 -26.15
C GLN A 83 -8.14 6.27 -27.40
N GLY A 84 -7.51 5.09 -27.58
CA GLY A 84 -6.63 4.82 -28.71
C GLY A 84 -5.23 5.45 -28.63
N LYS A 85 -4.90 6.19 -27.57
CA LYS A 85 -3.57 6.75 -27.33
C LYS A 85 -2.82 5.96 -26.27
N ILE A 86 -1.52 5.76 -26.47
CA ILE A 86 -0.63 5.17 -25.46
C ILE A 86 -0.31 6.26 -24.43
N LYS A 87 -0.46 5.94 -23.15
CA LYS A 87 -0.07 6.78 -22.02
C LYS A 87 0.76 5.97 -21.02
N SER A 88 1.79 6.59 -20.44
CA SER A 88 2.41 6.08 -19.21
C SER A 88 1.52 6.47 -18.02
N ILE A 89 1.27 5.52 -17.12
CA ILE A 89 0.53 5.75 -15.89
C ILE A 89 1.33 5.13 -14.74
N PRO A 90 1.66 5.90 -13.67
CA PRO A 90 2.37 5.36 -12.53
C PRO A 90 1.50 4.37 -11.77
N GLN A 91 2.09 3.23 -11.41
CA GLN A 91 1.54 2.29 -10.43
C GLN A 91 2.39 2.36 -9.16
N ILE A 92 1.73 2.40 -8.01
CA ILE A 92 2.39 2.46 -6.72
C ILE A 92 2.12 1.16 -5.96
N ALA A 93 3.15 0.48 -5.47
CA ALA A 93 2.99 -0.60 -4.52
C ALA A 93 3.76 -0.29 -3.23
N THR A 94 3.14 -0.52 -2.08
CA THR A 94 3.75 -0.23 -0.79
C THR A 94 3.36 -1.23 0.30
N ILE A 95 4.32 -1.50 1.20
CA ILE A 95 4.06 -2.08 2.51
C ILE A 95 3.68 -0.94 3.46
N THR A 96 2.54 -1.04 4.12
CA THR A 96 1.84 0.09 4.75
C THR A 96 2.37 0.54 6.12
N GLY A 97 3.51 0.02 6.57
CA GLY A 97 4.06 0.36 7.88
C GLY A 97 3.44 -0.39 9.05
N SER A 98 3.56 0.19 10.24
CA SER A 98 3.16 -0.42 11.51
C SER A 98 2.97 0.64 12.59
N TRP A 99 2.16 0.30 13.60
CA TRP A 99 2.02 1.05 14.85
C TRP A 99 2.47 0.21 16.04
N LEU A 100 2.94 -1.01 15.77
CA LEU A 100 3.54 -1.91 16.73
C LEU A 100 5.03 -1.62 16.80
N ARG A 101 5.53 -1.24 17.97
CA ARG A 101 6.97 -1.15 18.24
C ARG A 101 7.55 -2.56 18.45
N THR A 102 8.69 -2.82 17.84
CA THR A 102 9.50 -4.04 18.05
C THR A 102 10.45 -3.93 19.24
N TYR A 103 10.27 -2.92 20.11
CA TYR A 103 11.04 -2.74 21.32
C TYR A 103 10.19 -2.19 22.48
N ALA A 104 10.56 -2.53 23.72
CA ALA A 104 9.87 -2.10 24.93
C ALA A 104 10.85 -1.86 26.09
N GLN A 105 11.01 -0.59 26.51
CA GLN A 105 11.78 -0.24 27.69
C GLN A 105 10.93 -0.34 28.97
N GLY A 106 11.48 -0.94 30.02
CA GLY A 106 10.82 -1.06 31.33
C GLY A 106 9.66 -2.06 31.37
N LYS A 107 9.59 -2.97 30.39
CA LYS A 107 8.60 -4.05 30.29
C LYS A 107 9.31 -5.35 29.89
N PRO A 108 8.69 -6.53 30.07
CA PRO A 108 9.20 -7.76 29.48
C PRO A 108 9.39 -7.61 27.95
N PRO A 109 10.38 -8.30 27.37
CA PRO A 109 10.64 -8.22 25.94
C PRO A 109 9.39 -8.52 25.10
N CYS A 110 9.16 -7.74 24.05
CA CYS A 110 8.09 -8.06 23.10
C CYS A 110 8.56 -9.13 22.12
N TYR A 111 7.63 -9.82 21.44
CA TYR A 111 7.96 -10.83 20.43
C TYR A 111 8.95 -10.33 19.37
N GLY A 112 8.86 -9.05 18.99
CA GLY A 112 9.80 -8.44 18.06
C GLY A 112 11.23 -8.37 18.59
N GLU A 113 11.41 -8.11 19.89
CA GLU A 113 12.71 -8.13 20.57
C GLU A 113 13.22 -9.56 20.69
N GLU A 114 12.37 -10.48 21.12
CA GLU A 114 12.72 -11.91 21.25
C GLU A 114 13.16 -12.52 19.92
N ALA A 115 12.50 -12.13 18.82
CA ALA A 115 12.82 -12.58 17.47
C ALA A 115 14.00 -11.83 16.82
N GLY A 116 14.57 -10.82 17.48
CA GLY A 116 15.69 -10.02 16.96
C GLY A 116 15.33 -9.16 15.74
N TYR A 117 14.07 -8.73 15.61
CA TYR A 117 13.65 -7.86 14.52
C TYR A 117 14.18 -6.43 14.69
N SER A 118 14.50 -5.80 13.56
CA SER A 118 14.87 -4.38 13.56
C SER A 118 13.75 -3.49 14.12
N PRO A 119 14.08 -2.30 14.64
CA PRO A 119 13.08 -1.28 14.98
C PRO A 119 12.13 -1.02 13.81
N SER A 120 10.83 -1.22 14.02
CA SER A 120 9.79 -0.88 13.05
C SER A 120 9.62 0.64 12.95
N HIS A 121 9.50 1.15 11.73
CA HIS A 121 9.03 2.52 11.52
C HIS A 121 7.57 2.65 11.98
N ILE A 122 7.26 3.66 12.80
CA ILE A 122 5.91 3.90 13.33
C ILE A 122 5.19 4.90 12.44
N GLY A 123 4.12 4.44 11.79
CA GLY A 123 3.31 5.24 10.88
C GLY A 123 2.93 4.48 9.62
N CYS A 124 2.48 5.23 8.62
CA CYS A 124 2.07 4.72 7.32
C CYS A 124 2.43 5.67 6.19
N PRO A 125 2.56 5.14 4.96
CA PRO A 125 2.72 5.98 3.79
C PRO A 125 1.46 6.78 3.49
N THR A 126 1.67 7.92 2.82
CA THR A 126 0.60 8.75 2.28
C THR A 126 0.60 8.66 0.76
N ILE A 127 -0.58 8.47 0.17
CA ILE A 127 -0.77 8.45 -1.29
C ILE A 127 -1.69 9.59 -1.67
N ILE A 128 -1.21 10.49 -2.52
CA ILE A 128 -1.97 11.65 -3.00
C ILE A 128 -2.46 11.37 -4.42
N PHE A 129 -3.77 11.52 -4.62
CA PHE A 129 -4.41 11.38 -5.93
C PHE A 129 -4.68 12.78 -6.51
N ASN A 130 -4.17 13.03 -7.72
CA ASN A 130 -4.46 14.21 -8.53
C ASN A 130 -5.32 13.77 -9.74
N PRO A 131 -6.63 13.53 -9.55
CA PRO A 131 -7.47 12.78 -10.50
C PRO A 131 -7.53 13.36 -11.91
N PHE A 132 -7.46 14.68 -12.04
CA PHE A 132 -7.61 15.36 -13.33
C PHE A 132 -6.28 15.81 -13.96
N LYS A 133 -5.16 15.45 -13.35
CA LYS A 133 -3.83 15.55 -13.94
C LYS A 133 -3.26 14.18 -14.32
N ASP A 134 -4.03 13.10 -14.14
CA ASP A 134 -3.58 11.72 -14.30
C ASP A 134 -2.36 11.38 -13.41
N GLU A 135 -2.24 12.01 -12.24
CA GLU A 135 -1.08 11.91 -11.35
C GLU A 135 -1.43 11.18 -10.04
N ILE A 136 -0.51 10.34 -9.56
CA ILE A 136 -0.54 9.73 -8.22
C ILE A 136 0.85 9.88 -7.61
N HIS A 137 0.92 10.41 -6.39
CA HIS A 137 2.19 10.69 -5.70
C HIS A 137 2.29 9.87 -4.41
N TYR A 138 3.49 9.36 -4.14
CA TYR A 138 3.82 8.62 -2.92
C TYR A 138 4.64 9.51 -1.97
N MET A 139 4.30 9.52 -0.69
CA MET A 139 5.03 10.23 0.37
C MET A 139 5.23 9.32 1.59
N VAL A 140 6.40 9.42 2.23
CA VAL A 140 6.74 8.78 3.52
C VAL A 140 7.05 9.85 4.53
#